data_AF-A0A960MVI8-F1
#
_entry.id   AF-A0A960MVI8-F1
#
_cell.length_a   1.000
_cell.length_b   1.000
_cell.length_c   1.000
_cell.angle_alpha   90.00
_cell.angle_beta   90.00
_cell.angle_gamma   90.00
#
_symmetry.space_group_name_H-M   'P 1'
#
loop_
_entity.id
_entity.type
_entity.pdbx_description
1 polymer ?
#
loop_
_entity_poly.entity_id
_entity_poly.type
_entity_poly.pdbx_seq_one_letter_code
_entity_poly.pdbx_strand_id
1 'polypeptide(L)'
;MKIRHWIPLALTISQLSGVAPATEITGSIIDANSGAKLPARLVIEALDGKKDRFLATSADPSGTAVPYERKRADGIAEVHTALSAHSFRADLPPGRYRLTATRGHEYRPAVAEITVPDQGTLETPVTLALDRWIHLAERGWFSGDVH
;
A
#
# COMPACT_ATOMS: atom_id res chain seq x y z
N MET A 1 -0.93 54.68 48.10
CA MET A 1 -1.71 53.63 47.42
C MET A 1 -1.10 53.41 46.04
N LYS A 2 -0.38 52.31 45.79
CA LYS A 2 0.26 52.00 44.49
C LYS A 2 -0.50 50.86 43.82
N ILE A 3 -1.08 51.15 42.65
CA ILE A 3 -1.93 50.24 41.88
C ILE A 3 -1.02 49.34 41.05
N ARG A 4 -1.06 48.02 41.30
CA ARG A 4 -0.21 47.02 40.64
C ARG A 4 -0.94 46.53 39.39
N HIS A 5 -0.41 46.86 38.22
CA HIS A 5 -0.93 46.42 36.93
C HIS A 5 -0.62 44.93 36.75
N TRP A 6 -1.65 44.12 36.52
CA TRP A 6 -1.54 42.72 36.14
C TRP A 6 -1.50 42.62 34.61
N ILE A 7 -0.43 42.02 34.07
CA ILE A 7 -0.33 41.65 32.67
C ILE A 7 -0.84 40.20 32.57
N PRO A 8 -1.92 39.90 31.84
CA PRO A 8 -2.32 38.51 31.63
C PRO A 8 -1.33 37.85 30.67
N LEU A 9 -0.71 36.76 31.15
CA LEU A 9 0.11 35.87 30.34
C LEU A 9 -0.81 35.13 29.36
N ALA A 10 -0.80 35.52 28.09
CA ALA A 10 -1.53 34.82 27.05
C ALA A 10 -0.84 33.47 26.77
N LEU A 11 -1.48 32.38 27.20
CA LEU A 11 -1.05 31.03 26.89
C LEU A 11 -1.46 30.69 25.45
N THR A 12 -0.55 30.86 24.50
CA THR A 12 -0.70 30.32 23.14
C THR A 12 -0.65 28.79 23.21
N ILE A 13 -1.81 28.16 23.06
CA ILE A 13 -1.92 26.71 22.84
C ILE A 13 -1.52 26.47 21.39
N SER A 14 -0.27 26.07 21.16
CA SER A 14 0.15 25.51 19.88
C SER A 14 -0.59 24.20 19.67
N GLN A 15 -1.47 24.13 18.67
CA GLN A 15 -2.08 22.86 18.27
C GLN A 15 -0.99 21.99 17.64
N LEU A 16 -0.68 20.88 18.30
CA LEU A 16 0.04 19.77 17.70
C LEU A 16 -0.91 19.15 16.67
N SER A 17 -0.61 19.32 15.37
CA SER A 17 -1.28 18.56 14.32
C SER A 17 -1.01 17.06 14.56
N GLY A 18 -2.02 16.36 15.08
CA GLY A 18 -1.94 14.91 15.26
C GLY A 18 -1.84 14.25 13.89
N VAL A 19 -0.83 13.39 13.70
CA VAL A 19 -0.86 12.39 12.63
C VAL A 19 -2.03 11.48 12.96
N ALA A 20 -3.06 11.46 12.12
CA ALA A 20 -4.16 10.52 12.28
C ALA A 20 -3.59 9.08 12.30
N PRO A 21 -4.06 8.20 13.20
CA PRO A 21 -3.52 6.86 13.31
C PRO A 21 -3.69 6.10 11.99
N ALA A 22 -2.64 5.36 11.59
CA ALA A 22 -2.72 4.49 10.44
C ALA A 22 -3.69 3.33 10.71
N THR A 23 -4.48 2.97 9.70
CA THR A 23 -5.43 1.85 9.72
C THR A 23 -4.80 0.66 8.99
N GLU A 24 -4.80 -0.51 9.62
CA GLU A 24 -4.37 -1.75 8.97
C GLU A 24 -5.41 -2.15 7.92
N ILE A 25 -4.96 -2.31 6.67
CA ILE A 25 -5.72 -2.94 5.59
C ILE A 25 -5.15 -4.32 5.33
N THR A 26 -6.00 -5.28 4.97
CA THR A 26 -5.59 -6.61 4.52
C THR A 26 -6.04 -6.84 3.08
N GLY A 27 -5.33 -7.72 2.38
CA GLY A 27 -5.73 -8.08 1.03
C GLY A 27 -5.09 -9.36 0.51
N SER A 28 -5.52 -9.75 -0.69
CA SER A 28 -5.03 -10.93 -1.40
C SER A 28 -4.89 -10.65 -2.89
N ILE A 29 -3.98 -11.36 -3.53
CA ILE A 29 -3.74 -11.30 -4.97
C ILE A 29 -4.06 -12.69 -5.53
N ILE A 30 -4.97 -12.75 -6.48
CA ILE A 30 -5.49 -14.01 -7.02
C ILE A 30 -5.43 -14.02 -8.54
N ASP A 31 -5.40 -15.21 -9.11
CA ASP A 31 -5.69 -15.45 -10.51
C ASP A 31 -7.18 -15.25 -10.75
N ALA A 32 -7.55 -14.38 -11.69
CA ALA A 32 -8.95 -14.01 -11.93
C ALA A 32 -9.83 -15.19 -12.37
N ASN A 33 -9.24 -16.19 -13.04
CA ASN A 33 -9.98 -17.32 -13.60
C ASN A 33 -10.12 -18.46 -12.59
N SER A 34 -9.03 -18.82 -11.91
CA SER A 34 -9.00 -19.97 -11.00
C SER A 34 -9.25 -19.62 -9.53
N GLY A 35 -9.15 -18.34 -9.16
CA GLY A 35 -9.17 -17.90 -7.75
C GLY A 35 -7.91 -18.31 -6.97
N ALA A 36 -6.93 -18.94 -7.62
CA ALA A 36 -5.70 -19.36 -6.97
C ALA A 36 -4.92 -18.13 -6.49
N LYS A 37 -4.40 -18.20 -5.27
CA LYS A 37 -3.54 -17.15 -4.73
C LYS A 37 -2.22 -17.07 -5.51
N LEU A 38 -1.76 -15.85 -5.84
CA LEU A 38 -0.60 -15.62 -6.69
C LEU A 38 0.46 -14.75 -5.99
N PRO A 39 1.76 -15.09 -6.12
CA PRO A 39 2.83 -14.14 -5.83
C PRO A 39 2.80 -12.98 -6.84
N ALA A 40 3.05 -11.77 -6.36
CA ALA A 40 3.06 -10.59 -7.22
C ALA A 40 3.83 -9.43 -6.57
N ARG A 41 4.21 -8.47 -7.40
CA ARG A 41 4.65 -7.16 -6.93
C ARG A 41 3.41 -6.32 -6.62
N LEU A 42 3.40 -5.65 -5.48
CA LEU A 42 2.37 -4.73 -5.05
C LEU A 42 2.94 -3.30 -4.94
N VAL A 43 2.25 -2.35 -5.56
CA VAL A 43 2.45 -0.91 -5.38
C VAL A 43 1.21 -0.35 -4.69
N ILE A 44 1.42 0.41 -3.61
CA ILE A 44 0.36 1.17 -2.93
C ILE A 44 0.72 2.65 -3.05
N GLU A 45 -0.09 3.43 -3.75
CA GLU A 45 0.13 4.87 -3.95
C GLU A 45 -1.03 5.69 -3.36
N ALA A 46 -0.70 6.75 -2.63
CA ALA A 46 -1.68 7.75 -2.20
C ALA A 46 -2.11 8.61 -3.38
N LEU A 47 -3.43 8.83 -3.50
CA LEU A 47 -4.03 9.64 -4.56
C LEU A 47 -4.21 11.11 -4.16
N ASP A 48 -4.14 11.43 -2.87
CA ASP A 48 -4.44 12.76 -2.31
C ASP A 48 -3.26 13.75 -2.39
N GLY A 49 -2.48 13.67 -3.47
CA GLY A 49 -1.52 14.71 -3.86
C GLY A 49 -0.09 14.58 -3.34
N LYS A 50 0.20 13.70 -2.36
CA LYS A 50 1.57 13.55 -1.83
C LYS A 50 2.48 12.61 -2.62
N LYS A 51 1.96 11.85 -3.61
CA LYS A 51 2.71 10.79 -4.32
C LYS A 51 3.42 9.81 -3.38
N ASP A 52 2.98 9.74 -2.12
CA ASP A 52 3.52 8.82 -1.12
C ASP A 52 3.20 7.40 -1.55
N ARG A 53 4.17 6.51 -1.31
CA ARG A 53 4.02 5.08 -1.57
C ARG A 53 4.30 4.30 -0.30
N PHE A 54 3.56 3.22 -0.14
CA PHE A 54 3.53 2.42 1.08
C PHE A 54 3.99 1.01 0.80
N LEU A 55 4.70 0.43 1.76
CA LEU A 55 5.12 -0.97 1.73
C LEU A 55 4.04 -1.83 2.40
N ALA A 56 3.83 -3.02 1.87
CA ALA A 56 3.05 -4.07 2.52
C ALA A 56 3.97 -5.07 3.22
N THR A 57 3.41 -5.79 4.20
CA THR A 57 4.01 -6.97 4.83
C THR A 57 3.10 -8.19 4.62
N SER A 58 3.61 -9.39 4.89
CA SER A 58 2.75 -10.58 4.91
C SER A 58 1.81 -10.52 6.11
N ALA A 59 0.52 -10.81 5.88
CA ALA A 59 -0.45 -11.06 6.95
C ALA A 59 -0.43 -12.52 7.41
N ASP A 60 0.20 -13.40 6.63
CA ASP A 60 0.38 -14.82 6.95
C ASP A 60 1.79 -15.08 7.48
N PRO A 61 1.97 -15.79 8.61
CA PRO A 61 3.29 -16.14 9.14
C PRO A 61 4.17 -16.98 8.19
N SER A 62 3.55 -17.73 7.27
CA SER A 62 4.25 -18.52 6.25
C SER A 62 4.54 -17.72 4.96
N GLY A 63 3.98 -16.52 4.86
CA GLY A 63 4.21 -15.63 3.74
C GLY A 63 5.48 -14.79 3.88
N THR A 64 5.89 -14.21 2.75
CA THR A 64 7.11 -13.40 2.64
C THR A 64 6.76 -12.11 1.92
N ALA A 65 7.41 -11.03 2.35
CA ALA A 65 7.27 -9.70 1.79
C ALA A 65 8.67 -9.10 1.68
N VAL A 66 9.16 -8.92 0.46
CA VAL A 66 10.47 -8.33 0.20
C VAL A 66 10.25 -6.87 -0.17
N PRO A 67 10.59 -5.91 0.72
CA PRO A 67 10.41 -4.51 0.42
C PRO A 67 11.48 -4.03 -0.57
N TYR A 68 11.08 -3.13 -1.46
CA TYR A 68 11.98 -2.38 -2.32
C TYR A 68 11.69 -0.90 -2.15
N GLU A 69 12.66 -0.15 -1.64
CA GLU A 69 12.62 1.31 -1.57
C GLU A 69 13.90 1.86 -2.17
N ARG A 70 13.77 2.65 -3.23
CA ARG A 70 14.89 3.35 -3.83
C ARG A 70 14.54 4.80 -4.11
N LYS A 71 15.31 5.70 -3.52
CA LYS A 71 15.21 7.15 -3.78
C LYS A 71 16.38 7.58 -4.64
N ARG A 72 16.10 8.32 -5.71
CA ARG A 72 17.09 8.95 -6.58
C ARG A 72 17.25 10.43 -6.24
N ALA A 73 18.37 11.01 -6.65
CA ALA A 73 18.73 12.41 -6.36
C ALA A 73 17.78 13.44 -7.01
N ASP A 74 17.05 13.05 -8.04
CA ASP A 74 16.03 13.84 -8.74
C ASP A 74 14.65 13.79 -8.05
N GLY A 75 14.56 13.17 -6.87
CA GLY A 75 13.30 13.02 -6.14
C GLY A 75 12.41 11.88 -6.66
N ILE A 76 12.87 11.08 -7.61
CA ILE A 76 12.14 9.89 -8.06
C ILE A 76 12.31 8.78 -7.01
N ALA A 77 11.18 8.32 -6.47
CA ALA A 77 11.12 7.19 -5.56
C ALA A 77 10.44 5.99 -6.23
N GLU A 78 11.11 4.84 -6.15
CA GLU A 78 10.55 3.55 -6.52
C GLU A 78 10.31 2.75 -5.24
N VAL A 79 9.05 2.59 -4.87
CA VAL A 79 8.61 1.87 -3.67
C VAL A 79 7.59 0.81 -4.08
N HIS A 80 7.85 -0.44 -3.73
CA HIS A 80 6.96 -1.58 -3.93
C HIS A 80 7.35 -2.74 -3.01
N THR A 81 6.46 -3.71 -2.86
CA THR A 81 6.75 -4.98 -2.15
C THR A 81 6.59 -6.16 -3.11
N ALA A 82 7.57 -7.07 -3.15
CA ALA A 82 7.38 -8.39 -3.76
C ALA A 82 6.80 -9.35 -2.72
N LEU A 83 5.58 -9.82 -2.95
CA LEU A 83 4.82 -10.68 -2.04
C LEU A 83 4.83 -12.12 -2.55
N SER A 84 4.92 -13.09 -1.62
CA SER A 84 4.50 -14.46 -1.92
C SER A 84 2.97 -14.53 -2.06
N ALA A 85 2.44 -15.70 -2.42
CA ALA A 85 1.01 -15.87 -2.68
C ALA A 85 0.09 -15.60 -1.48
N HIS A 86 0.63 -15.42 -0.29
CA HIS A 86 -0.17 -15.27 0.92
C HIS A 86 -0.85 -13.90 0.99
N SER A 87 -1.79 -13.77 1.93
CA SER A 87 -2.46 -12.49 2.17
C SER A 87 -1.45 -11.46 2.66
N PHE A 88 -1.64 -10.20 2.28
CA PHE A 88 -0.80 -9.08 2.69
C PHE A 88 -1.56 -8.15 3.64
N ARG A 89 -0.80 -7.29 4.32
CA ARG A 89 -1.32 -6.17 5.10
C ARG A 89 -0.48 -4.91 4.91
N ALA A 90 -1.08 -3.74 5.13
CA ALA A 90 -0.38 -2.46 5.15
C ALA A 90 -1.05 -1.50 6.14
N ASP A 91 -0.27 -0.66 6.80
CA ASP A 91 -0.78 0.40 7.66
C ASP A 91 -0.85 1.70 6.86
N LEU A 92 -2.06 2.17 6.61
CA LEU A 92 -2.32 3.34 5.77
C LEU A 92 -3.02 4.44 6.58
N PRO A 93 -2.55 5.69 6.55
CA PRO A 93 -3.32 6.82 7.06
C PRO A 93 -4.71 6.92 6.39
N PRO A 94 -5.64 7.70 6.97
CA PRO A 94 -6.85 8.08 6.25
C PRO A 94 -6.56 8.75 4.92
N GLY A 95 -7.31 8.36 3.88
CA GLY A 95 -7.10 8.87 2.53
C GLY A 95 -7.47 7.87 1.44
N ARG A 96 -7.26 8.28 0.19
CA ARG A 96 -7.49 7.47 -1.01
C ARG A 96 -6.19 6.85 -1.51
N TYR A 97 -6.29 5.57 -1.86
CA TYR A 97 -5.14 4.80 -2.32
C TYR A 97 -5.47 4.02 -3.58
N ARG A 98 -4.49 3.90 -4.46
CA ARG A 98 -4.50 2.92 -5.54
C ARG A 98 -3.51 1.81 -5.21
N LEU A 99 -4.01 0.58 -5.26
CA LEU A 99 -3.22 -0.64 -5.14
C LEU A 99 -3.10 -1.24 -6.54
N THR A 100 -1.87 -1.51 -6.98
CA THR A 100 -1.58 -2.14 -8.27
C THR A 100 -0.76 -3.40 -8.05
N ALA A 101 -1.29 -4.55 -8.46
CA ALA A 101 -0.57 -5.81 -8.49
C ALA A 101 -0.04 -6.10 -9.90
N THR A 102 1.19 -6.56 -10.02
CA THR A 102 1.80 -7.01 -11.28
C THR A 102 2.51 -8.36 -11.12
N ARG A 103 2.46 -9.19 -12.16
CA ARG A 103 3.05 -10.53 -12.17
C ARG A 103 3.55 -10.90 -13.57
N GLY A 104 4.82 -10.64 -13.85
CA GLY A 104 5.43 -10.96 -15.15
C GLY A 104 4.66 -10.36 -16.34
N HIS A 105 4.98 -10.84 -17.54
CA HIS A 105 4.35 -10.35 -18.77
C HIS A 105 3.10 -11.14 -19.19
N GLU A 106 2.84 -12.30 -18.60
CA GLU A 106 1.67 -13.15 -18.91
C GLU A 106 0.36 -12.66 -18.26
N TYR A 107 0.45 -11.71 -17.34
CA TYR A 107 -0.69 -11.15 -16.61
C TYR A 107 -0.90 -9.67 -16.92
N ARG A 108 -2.17 -9.26 -16.98
CA ARG A 108 -2.54 -7.85 -16.93
C ARG A 108 -2.43 -7.35 -15.50
N PRO A 109 -1.90 -6.13 -15.25
CA PRO A 109 -1.93 -5.52 -13.93
C PRO A 109 -3.36 -5.46 -13.38
N ALA A 110 -3.52 -5.82 -12.11
CA ALA A 110 -4.77 -5.65 -11.38
C ALA A 110 -4.71 -4.35 -10.58
N VAL A 111 -5.80 -3.59 -10.58
CA VAL A 111 -5.89 -2.29 -9.91
C VAL A 111 -7.12 -2.26 -9.02
N ALA A 112 -6.95 -1.80 -7.78
CA ALA A 112 -8.05 -1.47 -6.88
C ALA A 112 -7.82 -0.07 -6.31
N GLU A 113 -8.89 0.71 -6.18
CA GLU A 113 -8.87 1.95 -5.41
C GLU A 113 -9.67 1.75 -4.12
N ILE A 114 -9.08 2.18 -3.00
CA ILE A 114 -9.69 2.11 -1.68
C ILE A 114 -9.71 3.47 -1.03
N THR A 115 -10.64 3.66 -0.10
CA THR A 115 -10.67 4.81 0.81
C THR A 115 -10.52 4.29 2.22
N VAL A 116 -9.47 4.72 2.90
CA VAL A 116 -9.26 4.45 4.32
C VAL A 116 -9.98 5.56 5.09
N PRO A 117 -10.96 5.21 5.95
CA PRO A 117 -11.73 6.21 6.68
C PRO A 117 -10.88 6.91 7.75
N ASP A 118 -11.30 8.11 8.16
CA ASP A 118 -10.66 8.86 9.25
C ASP A 118 -10.74 8.14 10.61
N GLN A 119 -11.72 7.26 10.77
CA GLN A 119 -11.96 6.45 11.96
C GLN A 119 -12.51 5.08 11.59
N GLY A 120 -12.09 4.04 12.32
CA GLY A 120 -12.56 2.67 12.14
C GLY A 120 -11.64 1.81 11.25
N THR A 121 -12.08 0.59 10.97
CA THR A 121 -11.34 -0.37 10.14
C THR A 121 -11.99 -0.48 8.77
N LEU A 122 -11.20 -0.74 7.73
CA LEU A 122 -11.75 -1.15 6.45
C LEU A 122 -12.36 -2.55 6.60
N GLU A 123 -13.69 -2.66 6.57
CA GLU A 123 -14.38 -3.91 6.89
C GLU A 123 -14.15 -5.03 5.86
N THR A 124 -13.84 -4.67 4.60
CA THR A 124 -13.67 -5.64 3.51
C THR A 124 -12.21 -5.74 3.07
N PRO A 125 -11.60 -6.93 3.11
CA PRO A 125 -10.27 -7.15 2.55
C PRO A 125 -10.21 -6.84 1.06
N VAL A 126 -9.09 -6.25 0.61
CA VAL A 126 -8.88 -5.92 -0.80
C VAL A 126 -8.53 -7.17 -1.59
N THR A 127 -9.19 -7.38 -2.74
CA THR A 127 -8.83 -8.47 -3.66
C THR A 127 -8.36 -7.88 -4.99
N LEU A 128 -7.13 -8.23 -5.39
CA LEU A 128 -6.55 -7.87 -6.68
C LEU A 128 -6.54 -9.12 -7.57
N ALA A 129 -7.45 -9.16 -8.55
CA ALA A 129 -7.60 -10.28 -9.47
C ALA A 129 -6.77 -10.05 -10.74
N LEU A 130 -5.66 -10.78 -10.88
CA LEU A 130 -4.78 -10.73 -12.04
C LEU A 130 -5.35 -11.59 -13.17
N ASP A 131 -5.58 -10.98 -14.32
CA ASP A 131 -6.03 -11.66 -15.53
C ASP A 131 -4.83 -12.19 -16.33
N ARG A 132 -4.72 -13.52 -16.44
CA ARG A 132 -3.72 -14.18 -17.29
C ARG A 132 -4.20 -14.15 -18.73
N TRP A 133 -3.55 -13.35 -19.58
CA TRP A 133 -3.96 -13.21 -20.98
C TRP A 133 -3.29 -14.23 -21.92
N ILE A 134 -2.23 -14.90 -21.47
CA ILE A 134 -1.59 -16.00 -22.18
C ILE A 134 -0.92 -16.96 -21.18
N HIS A 135 -0.90 -18.25 -21.47
CA HIS A 135 -0.12 -19.24 -20.72
C HIS A 135 1.01 -19.77 -21.61
N LEU A 136 2.20 -19.18 -21.49
CA LEU A 136 3.34 -19.50 -22.35
C LEU A 136 3.98 -20.84 -21.96
N ALA A 137 3.94 -21.20 -20.68
CA ALA A 137 4.48 -22.49 -20.20
C ALA A 137 3.75 -23.70 -20.81
N GLU A 138 2.43 -23.62 -21.02
CA GLU A 138 1.67 -24.64 -21.78
C GLU A 138 2.13 -24.78 -23.24
N ARG A 139 2.84 -23.78 -23.76
CA ARG A 139 3.40 -23.75 -25.11
C ARG A 139 4.91 -24.05 -25.12
N GLY A 140 5.47 -24.48 -23.99
CA GLY A 140 6.91 -24.78 -23.86
C GLY A 140 7.80 -23.54 -23.71
N TRP A 141 7.22 -22.36 -23.47
CA TRP A 141 7.98 -21.12 -23.27
C TRP A 141 8.01 -20.77 -21.79
N PHE A 142 9.21 -20.57 -21.25
CA PHE A 142 9.44 -20.21 -19.86
C PHE A 142 10.13 -18.85 -19.80
N SER A 143 9.63 -17.95 -18.96
CA SER A 143 10.26 -16.63 -18.78
C SER A 143 11.66 -16.80 -18.19
N GLY A 144 12.66 -16.22 -18.85
CA GLY A 144 14.01 -16.07 -18.31
C GLY A 144 14.19 -14.82 -17.45
N ASP A 145 13.11 -14.07 -17.21
CA ASP A 145 13.15 -12.89 -16.36
C ASP A 145 13.35 -13.29 -14.90
N VAL A 146 14.38 -12.71 -14.29
CA VAL A 146 14.78 -12.89 -12.89
C VAL A 146 14.62 -11.61 -12.05
N HIS A 147 14.02 -10.54 -12.62
CA HIS A 147 13.84 -9.23 -11.97
C HIS A 147 12.73 -9.20 -10.91
#